data_AF-A0A1Y1JX70-F1
#
_entry.id   AF-A0A1Y1JX70-F1
#
_cell.length_a   1.000
_cell.length_b   1.000
_cell.length_c   1.000
_cell.angle_alpha   90.00
_cell.angle_beta   90.00
_cell.angle_gamma   90.00
#
_symmetry.space_group_name_H-M   'P 1'
#
loop_
_entity.id
_entity.type
_entity.pdbx_description
1 polymer ?
#
loop_
_entity_poly.entity_id
_entity_poly.type
_entity_poly.pdbx_seq_one_letter_code
_entity_poly.pdbx_strand_id
1 'polypeptide(L)'
;MNTQTVLTENYDFKDIFPTCLNDFRTHRTNITNNVEFKIGNTCSVTAHSLKFNPDYREFFVSNCKNLLLYLYYIKNNKTTTDEEPSCKYFNYRLKYLLNTYKCPEKSTEKAYKTMIIKDNENTYFNISNICQLYIKDLSDDTFQKFENLNELYSIFKQAEGTCTKNTRCFNKYMNYSVDCDNSNNSSYCQILNKFKFLYILDTVIEPINKNISESTHSSTLIHIRAAFLTITFMTFLISTSIFILYKYTSYRSYSPPVLVKIKRLFNKKDEEYSTLLDSFKCAYNTSIDNDYRIEYSSVNNR
;
A
#
# COMPACT_ATOMS: atom_id res chain seq x y z
N MET A 1 5.07 -37.17 -17.32
CA MET A 1 5.46 -35.80 -16.90
C MET A 1 4.55 -35.42 -15.75
N ASN A 2 5.06 -35.41 -14.52
CA ASN A 2 4.27 -35.00 -13.35
C ASN A 2 4.27 -33.47 -13.28
N THR A 3 3.15 -32.86 -13.62
CA THR A 3 2.84 -31.47 -13.30
C THR A 3 2.67 -31.37 -11.79
N GLN A 4 3.75 -31.01 -11.11
CA GLN A 4 3.74 -30.65 -9.71
C GLN A 4 2.97 -29.33 -9.62
N THR A 5 1.73 -29.39 -9.15
CA THR A 5 0.91 -28.22 -8.83
C THR A 5 1.67 -27.40 -7.79
N VAL A 6 2.24 -26.27 -8.22
CA VAL A 6 2.87 -25.29 -7.35
C VAL A 6 1.77 -24.74 -6.44
N LEU A 7 1.70 -25.26 -5.22
CA LEU A 7 0.85 -24.72 -4.17
C LEU A 7 1.31 -23.29 -3.94
N THR A 8 0.52 -22.33 -4.42
CA THR A 8 0.81 -20.91 -4.26
C THR A 8 0.63 -20.58 -2.78
N GLU A 9 1.75 -20.40 -2.09
CA GLU A 9 1.74 -20.01 -0.68
C GLU A 9 1.02 -18.65 -0.56
N ASN A 10 -0.08 -18.61 0.20
CA ASN A 10 -0.78 -17.36 0.47
C ASN A 10 -0.02 -16.58 1.55
N TYR A 11 0.99 -15.82 1.14
CA TYR A 11 1.78 -14.98 2.02
C TYR A 11 1.08 -13.64 2.27
N ASP A 12 1.05 -13.19 3.53
CA ASP A 12 0.45 -11.91 3.90
C ASP A 12 1.48 -10.77 3.94
N PHE A 13 1.36 -9.84 2.99
CA PHE A 13 2.21 -8.65 2.87
C PHE A 13 1.66 -7.42 3.62
N LYS A 14 0.48 -7.53 4.25
CA LYS A 14 -0.21 -6.41 4.89
C LYS A 14 0.70 -5.63 5.85
N ASP A 15 0.57 -4.30 5.82
CA ASP A 15 1.27 -3.33 6.68
C ASP A 15 2.81 -3.33 6.59
N ILE A 16 3.41 -4.12 5.69
CA ILE A 16 4.86 -4.12 5.46
C ILE A 16 5.31 -2.83 4.74
N PHE A 17 4.70 -2.51 3.60
CA PHE A 17 5.11 -1.38 2.76
C PHE A 17 4.16 -0.19 2.88
N PRO A 18 4.68 1.07 2.84
CA PRO A 18 6.09 1.46 2.73
C PRO A 18 6.87 1.47 4.05
N THR A 19 6.17 1.27 5.17
CA THR A 19 6.67 1.57 6.52
C THR A 19 7.96 0.83 6.86
N CYS A 20 8.00 -0.50 6.73
CA CYS A 20 9.16 -1.31 7.09
C CYS A 20 10.39 -0.97 6.23
N LEU A 21 10.19 -0.67 4.95
CA LEU A 21 11.25 -0.21 4.06
C LEU A 21 11.81 1.15 4.50
N ASN A 22 10.95 2.09 4.88
CA ASN A 22 11.38 3.40 5.36
C ASN A 22 12.11 3.29 6.70
N ASP A 23 11.60 2.46 7.60
CA ASP A 23 12.22 2.21 8.90
C ASP A 23 13.61 1.58 8.74
N PHE A 24 13.74 0.57 7.86
CA PHE A 24 15.02 -0.03 7.51
C PHE A 24 16.03 0.99 6.96
N ARG A 25 15.58 1.91 6.10
CA ARG A 25 16.43 2.96 5.53
C ARG A 25 16.86 4.02 6.56
N THR A 26 15.98 4.34 7.49
CA THR A 26 16.18 5.43 8.46
C THR A 26 17.10 4.98 9.60
N HIS A 27 16.95 3.75 10.07
CA HIS A 27 17.63 3.27 11.27
C HIS A 27 18.94 2.52 11.00
N ARG A 28 19.60 2.80 9.87
CA ARG A 28 20.87 2.15 9.48
C ARG A 28 22.15 2.85 9.92
N THR A 29 22.07 4.00 10.63
CA THR A 29 23.26 4.85 10.92
C THR A 29 23.32 5.46 12.33
N ASN A 30 22.24 5.44 13.13
CA ASN A 30 22.19 6.20 14.39
C ASN A 30 22.36 5.30 15.62
N ILE A 31 23.59 4.89 15.92
CA ILE A 31 23.91 4.16 17.17
C ILE A 31 25.24 4.58 17.76
N THR A 32 25.44 4.28 19.05
CA THR A 32 26.72 4.49 19.73
C THR A 32 27.82 3.60 19.15
N ASN A 33 29.06 4.09 19.11
CA ASN A 33 30.24 3.37 18.58
C ASN A 33 30.40 1.94 19.16
N ASN A 34 30.07 1.73 20.44
CA ASN A 34 30.17 0.42 21.09
C ASN A 34 29.20 -0.60 20.47
N VAL A 35 27.95 -0.21 20.23
CA VAL A 35 26.95 -1.08 19.58
C VAL A 35 27.38 -1.40 18.15
N GLU A 36 27.98 -0.44 17.45
CA GLU A 36 28.40 -0.63 16.06
C GLU A 36 29.54 -1.63 15.96
N PHE A 37 30.52 -1.53 16.85
CA PHE A 37 31.61 -2.49 16.96
C PHE A 37 31.09 -3.91 17.22
N LYS A 38 30.20 -4.06 18.21
CA LYS A 38 29.58 -5.36 18.54
C LYS A 38 28.80 -5.95 17.36
N ILE A 39 28.03 -5.12 16.66
CA ILE A 39 27.29 -5.52 15.45
C ILE A 39 28.25 -5.97 14.35
N GLY A 40 29.36 -5.23 14.15
CA GLY A 40 30.40 -5.59 13.20
C GLY A 40 31.01 -6.95 13.49
N ASN A 41 31.38 -7.22 14.75
CA ASN A 41 31.92 -8.51 15.17
C ASN A 41 30.93 -9.65 14.95
N THR A 42 29.67 -9.46 15.34
CA THR A 42 28.60 -10.45 15.12
C THR A 42 28.43 -10.76 13.63
N CYS A 43 28.43 -9.75 12.77
CA CYS A 43 28.34 -9.94 11.33
C CYS A 43 29.55 -10.68 10.75
N SER A 44 30.76 -10.36 11.19
CA SER A 44 31.98 -11.06 10.78
C SER A 44 31.93 -12.54 11.16
N VAL A 45 31.65 -12.85 12.43
CA VAL A 45 31.53 -14.24 12.89
C VAL A 45 30.44 -14.98 12.14
N THR A 46 29.27 -14.36 11.96
CA THR A 46 28.18 -14.91 11.15
C THR A 46 28.66 -15.26 9.74
N ALA A 47 29.39 -14.36 9.09
CA ALA A 47 29.86 -14.58 7.73
C ALA A 47 30.80 -15.79 7.63
N HIS A 48 31.65 -15.97 8.64
CA HIS A 48 32.51 -17.15 8.77
C HIS A 48 31.70 -18.43 9.01
N SER A 49 30.76 -18.41 9.97
CA SER A 49 29.91 -19.56 10.31
C SER A 49 29.04 -20.02 9.15
N LEU A 50 28.52 -19.08 8.35
CA LEU A 50 27.76 -19.35 7.13
C LEU A 50 28.66 -19.66 5.91
N LYS A 51 29.98 -19.69 6.10
CA LYS A 51 30.97 -20.07 5.09
C LYS A 51 30.91 -19.21 3.82
N PHE A 52 30.69 -17.90 3.96
CA PHE A 52 30.80 -16.99 2.83
C PHE A 52 32.19 -17.06 2.20
N ASN A 53 32.22 -17.10 0.87
CA ASN A 53 33.44 -16.92 0.09
C ASN A 53 34.09 -15.57 0.49
N PRO A 54 35.41 -15.52 0.73
CA PRO A 54 36.15 -14.30 1.01
C PRO A 54 35.76 -13.10 0.13
N ASP A 55 35.56 -13.31 -1.17
CA ASP A 55 35.22 -12.26 -2.15
C ASP A 55 33.91 -11.53 -1.84
N TYR A 56 32.95 -12.23 -1.22
CA TYR A 56 31.64 -11.67 -0.86
C TYR A 56 31.53 -11.33 0.62
N ARG A 57 32.50 -11.74 1.44
CA ARG A 57 32.41 -11.66 2.91
C ARG A 57 32.31 -10.22 3.37
N GLU A 58 33.17 -9.34 2.87
CA GLU A 58 33.18 -7.92 3.28
C GLU A 58 31.87 -7.21 2.91
N PHE A 59 31.35 -7.48 1.71
CA PHE A 59 30.08 -6.92 1.25
C PHE A 59 28.90 -7.43 2.10
N PHE A 60 28.90 -8.73 2.43
CA PHE A 60 27.91 -9.28 3.35
C PHE A 60 28.03 -8.63 4.73
N VAL A 61 29.23 -8.53 5.30
CA VAL A 61 29.44 -7.94 6.64
C VAL A 61 28.90 -6.51 6.67
N SER A 62 29.23 -5.67 5.68
CA SER A 62 28.73 -4.30 5.58
C SER A 62 27.20 -4.23 5.58
N ASN A 63 26.54 -5.08 4.80
CA ASN A 63 25.07 -5.07 4.71
C ASN A 63 24.37 -5.77 5.87
N CYS A 64 25.02 -6.76 6.48
CA CYS A 64 24.59 -7.40 7.71
C CYS A 64 24.51 -6.37 8.86
N LYS A 65 25.44 -5.41 8.93
CA LYS A 65 25.37 -4.33 9.93
C LYS A 65 24.04 -3.57 9.84
N ASN A 66 23.65 -3.16 8.63
CA ASN A 66 22.37 -2.49 8.38
C ASN A 66 21.16 -3.37 8.80
N LEU A 67 21.25 -4.67 8.55
CA LEU A 67 20.21 -5.63 8.92
C LEU A 67 20.09 -5.79 10.45
N LEU A 68 21.20 -5.89 11.18
CA LEU A 68 21.20 -5.99 12.64
C LEU A 68 20.76 -4.70 13.32
N LEU A 69 21.09 -3.54 12.74
CA LEU A 69 20.59 -2.25 13.20
C LEU A 69 19.07 -2.13 13.08
N TYR A 70 18.51 -2.64 11.98
CA TYR A 70 17.06 -2.71 11.82
C TYR A 70 16.42 -3.64 12.87
N LEU A 71 17.01 -4.80 13.15
CA LEU A 71 16.53 -5.69 14.21
C LEU A 71 16.59 -5.03 15.60
N TYR A 72 17.66 -4.28 15.87
CA TYR A 72 17.78 -3.47 17.09
C TYR A 72 16.66 -2.43 17.20
N TYR A 73 16.34 -1.76 16.09
CA TYR A 73 15.21 -0.83 16.03
C TYR A 73 13.87 -1.53 16.32
N ILE A 74 13.61 -2.68 15.70
CA ILE A 74 12.39 -3.46 15.96
C ILE A 74 12.27 -3.79 17.45
N LYS A 75 13.35 -4.25 18.07
CA LYS A 75 13.36 -4.63 19.49
C LYS A 75 13.01 -3.47 20.42
N ASN A 76 13.51 -2.26 20.16
CA ASN A 76 13.47 -1.17 21.14
C ASN A 76 12.36 -0.14 20.88
N ASN A 77 11.90 0.00 19.64
CA ASN A 77 11.10 1.16 19.25
C ASN A 77 9.74 0.79 18.64
N LYS A 78 9.42 -0.50 18.47
CA LYS A 78 8.15 -0.92 17.87
C LYS A 78 7.16 -1.45 18.91
N THR A 79 5.88 -1.16 18.67
CA THR A 79 4.77 -1.81 19.37
C THR A 79 4.64 -3.25 18.88
N THR A 80 3.99 -4.11 19.67
CA THR A 80 3.73 -5.51 19.31
C THR A 80 2.94 -5.67 18.00
N THR A 81 2.14 -4.67 17.61
CA THR A 81 1.39 -4.68 16.35
C THR A 81 2.26 -4.44 15.11
N ASP A 82 3.37 -3.75 15.26
CA ASP A 82 4.31 -3.45 14.17
C ASP A 82 5.43 -4.50 14.05
N GLU A 83 5.51 -5.40 15.03
CA GLU A 83 6.54 -6.43 15.12
C GLU A 83 6.47 -7.41 13.95
N GLU A 84 5.31 -8.02 13.71
CA GLU A 84 5.11 -9.00 12.64
C GLU A 84 5.50 -8.46 11.25
N PRO A 85 4.95 -7.34 10.75
CA PRO A 85 5.32 -6.83 9.43
C PRO A 85 6.81 -6.45 9.36
N SER A 86 7.37 -5.90 10.44
CA SER A 86 8.78 -5.53 10.49
C SER A 86 9.70 -6.76 10.44
N CYS A 87 9.33 -7.83 11.15
CA CYS A 87 10.06 -9.09 11.16
C CYS A 87 9.91 -9.87 9.85
N LYS A 88 8.75 -9.82 9.20
CA LYS A 88 8.57 -10.32 7.82
C LYS A 88 9.48 -9.59 6.83
N TYR A 89 9.59 -8.26 6.95
CA TYR A 89 10.53 -7.49 6.14
C TYR A 89 11.99 -7.85 6.45
N PHE A 90 12.35 -8.01 7.73
CA PHE A 90 13.68 -8.49 8.12
C PHE A 90 14.00 -9.85 7.50
N ASN A 91 13.07 -10.80 7.53
CA ASN A 91 13.20 -12.12 6.91
C ASN A 91 13.51 -12.01 5.41
N TYR A 92 12.70 -11.22 4.68
CA TYR A 92 12.96 -10.90 3.27
C TYR A 92 14.36 -10.32 3.04
N ARG A 93 14.77 -9.32 3.85
CA ARG A 93 16.09 -8.68 3.72
C ARG A 93 17.22 -9.66 4.00
N LEU A 94 17.07 -10.57 4.96
CA LEU A 94 18.05 -11.62 5.21
C LEU A 94 18.17 -12.55 4.00
N LYS A 95 17.05 -13.07 3.47
CA LYS A 95 17.04 -13.89 2.24
C LYS A 95 17.71 -13.17 1.07
N TYR A 96 17.43 -11.87 0.90
CA TYR A 96 18.06 -11.03 -0.11
C TYR A 96 19.59 -11.04 0.02
N LEU A 97 20.14 -10.78 1.22
CA LEU A 97 21.59 -10.81 1.44
C LEU A 97 22.22 -12.18 1.17
N LEU A 98 21.57 -13.27 1.62
CA LEU A 98 22.06 -14.63 1.38
C LEU A 98 22.13 -14.95 -0.12
N ASN A 99 21.15 -14.48 -0.89
CA ASN A 99 21.11 -14.66 -2.34
C ASN A 99 22.12 -13.78 -3.07
N THR A 100 22.13 -12.47 -2.79
CA THR A 100 23.02 -11.49 -3.44
C THR A 100 24.49 -11.85 -3.26
N TYR A 101 24.87 -12.29 -2.06
CA TYR A 101 26.27 -12.60 -1.71
C TYR A 101 26.59 -14.09 -1.81
N LYS A 102 25.77 -14.86 -2.53
CA LYS A 102 25.99 -16.28 -2.87
C LYS A 102 26.34 -17.13 -1.64
N CYS A 103 25.65 -16.90 -0.53
CA CYS A 103 25.79 -17.71 0.67
C CYS A 103 25.57 -19.20 0.34
N PRO A 104 26.44 -20.13 0.77
CA PRO A 104 26.20 -21.56 0.60
C PRO A 104 24.94 -22.03 1.34
N GLU A 105 24.67 -21.48 2.53
CA GLU A 105 23.42 -21.71 3.26
C GLU A 105 22.31 -20.82 2.68
N LYS A 106 21.26 -21.45 2.16
CA LYS A 106 20.12 -20.77 1.53
C LYS A 106 18.92 -20.64 2.45
N SER A 107 18.86 -21.42 3.53
CA SER A 107 17.79 -21.33 4.50
C SER A 107 17.98 -20.08 5.36
N THR A 108 17.00 -19.20 5.30
CA THR A 108 16.94 -17.97 6.07
C THR A 108 16.73 -18.28 7.55
N GLU A 109 15.98 -19.34 7.87
CA GLU A 109 15.80 -19.81 9.25
C GLU A 109 17.11 -20.29 9.87
N LYS A 110 17.89 -21.11 9.14
CA LYS A 110 19.20 -21.57 9.60
C LYS A 110 20.19 -20.42 9.72
N ALA A 111 20.19 -19.51 8.75
CA ALA A 111 21.04 -18.32 8.80
C ALA A 111 20.75 -17.48 10.04
N TYR A 112 19.47 -17.20 10.33
CA TYR A 112 19.08 -16.44 11.51
C TYR A 112 19.48 -17.13 12.81
N LYS A 113 19.26 -18.45 12.93
CA LYS A 113 19.71 -19.21 14.10
C LYS A 113 21.22 -19.15 14.28
N THR A 114 21.99 -19.18 13.19
CA THR A 114 23.45 -19.05 13.21
C THR A 114 23.89 -17.65 13.65
N MET A 115 23.12 -16.62 13.32
CA MET A 115 23.38 -15.25 13.75
C MET A 115 23.22 -15.10 15.27
N ILE A 116 22.31 -15.85 15.90
CA ILE A 116 22.10 -15.82 17.36
C ILE A 116 23.30 -16.47 18.07
N ILE A 117 24.31 -15.64 18.35
CA ILE A 117 25.51 -16.03 19.11
C ILE A 117 25.18 -15.98 20.60
N LYS A 118 25.49 -17.06 21.34
CA LYS A 118 25.28 -17.16 22.79
C LYS A 118 26.49 -16.73 23.64
N ASP A 119 27.55 -16.23 23.00
CA ASP A 119 28.82 -15.90 23.64
C ASP A 119 28.90 -14.44 24.16
N ASN A 120 30.00 -14.13 24.84
CA ASN A 120 30.36 -12.86 25.49
C ASN A 120 29.69 -11.59 24.91
N GLU A 121 28.69 -11.09 25.63
CA GLU A 121 27.92 -9.88 25.29
C GLU A 121 28.77 -8.60 25.22
N ASN A 122 30.00 -8.61 25.76
CA ASN A 122 30.93 -7.49 25.63
C ASN A 122 31.56 -7.43 24.23
N THR A 123 31.66 -8.56 23.53
CA THR A 123 32.30 -8.65 22.21
C THR A 123 31.28 -8.65 21.08
N TYR A 124 30.14 -9.30 21.29
CA TYR A 124 29.14 -9.54 20.26
C TYR A 124 27.84 -8.83 20.58
N PHE A 125 27.14 -8.44 19.52
CA PHE A 125 25.79 -7.92 19.62
C PHE A 125 24.81 -9.04 19.97
N ASN A 126 24.08 -8.88 21.07
CA ASN A 126 23.05 -9.82 21.49
C ASN A 126 21.84 -9.71 20.55
N ILE A 127 21.70 -10.70 19.66
CA ILE A 127 20.62 -10.76 18.70
C ILE A 127 19.31 -11.11 19.40
N SER A 128 18.33 -10.20 19.26
CA SER A 128 16.97 -10.41 19.76
C SER A 128 16.31 -11.61 19.11
N ASN A 129 15.58 -12.42 19.88
CA ASN A 129 14.72 -13.48 19.33
C ASN A 129 13.33 -12.96 18.92
N ILE A 130 13.09 -11.64 18.96
CA ILE A 130 11.78 -11.02 18.66
C ILE A 130 11.20 -11.48 17.30
N CYS A 131 12.03 -11.63 16.28
CA CYS A 131 11.55 -12.06 14.95
C CYS A 131 11.45 -13.57 14.76
N GLN A 132 11.80 -14.40 15.75
CA GLN A 132 11.97 -15.85 15.58
C GLN A 132 10.74 -16.56 15.01
N LEU A 133 9.53 -16.12 15.38
CA LEU A 133 8.28 -16.71 14.89
C LEU A 133 7.95 -16.36 13.43
N TYR A 134 8.57 -15.31 12.89
CA TYR A 134 8.29 -14.77 11.56
C TYR A 134 9.41 -15.08 10.55
N ILE A 135 10.54 -15.65 11.02
CA ILE A 135 11.60 -16.15 10.13
C ILE A 135 11.21 -17.52 9.60
N LYS A 136 11.05 -17.59 8.28
CA LYS A 136 10.80 -18.81 7.52
C LYS A 136 11.42 -18.70 6.14
N ASP A 137 11.69 -19.83 5.52
CA ASP A 137 12.17 -19.87 4.14
C ASP A 137 11.04 -19.41 3.20
N LEU A 138 11.21 -18.22 2.62
CA LEU A 138 10.25 -17.68 1.66
C LEU A 138 10.30 -18.53 0.38
N SER A 139 9.15 -18.83 -0.20
CA SER A 139 9.09 -19.33 -1.58
C SER A 139 9.67 -18.31 -2.58
N ASP A 140 10.07 -18.77 -3.76
CA ASP A 140 10.64 -17.89 -4.79
C ASP A 140 9.61 -16.87 -5.31
N ASP A 141 8.36 -17.28 -5.44
CA ASP A 141 7.24 -16.38 -5.76
C ASP A 141 7.07 -15.28 -4.71
N THR A 142 7.03 -15.65 -3.41
CA THR A 142 6.92 -14.68 -2.31
C THR A 142 8.11 -13.73 -2.31
N PHE A 143 9.33 -14.25 -2.49
CA PHE A 143 10.54 -13.44 -2.55
C PHE A 143 10.52 -12.46 -3.73
N GLN A 144 10.09 -12.89 -4.91
CA GLN A 144 9.97 -12.04 -6.08
C GLN A 144 8.93 -10.92 -5.87
N LYS A 145 7.81 -11.21 -5.21
CA LYS A 145 6.82 -10.19 -4.83
C LYS A 145 7.38 -9.15 -3.88
N PHE A 146 8.19 -9.55 -2.90
CA PHE A 146 8.94 -8.59 -2.08
C PHE A 146 9.89 -7.73 -2.92
N GLU A 147 10.66 -8.33 -3.83
CA GLU A 147 11.58 -7.59 -4.72
C GLU A 147 10.82 -6.56 -5.57
N ASN A 148 9.68 -6.95 -6.14
CA ASN A 148 8.83 -6.06 -6.94
C ASN A 148 8.34 -4.86 -6.13
N LEU A 149 7.78 -5.09 -4.92
CA LEU A 149 7.32 -4.03 -4.04
C LEU A 149 8.50 -3.14 -3.59
N ASN A 150 9.62 -3.74 -3.21
CA ASN A 150 10.79 -3.02 -2.77
C ASN A 150 11.37 -2.14 -3.89
N GLU A 151 11.45 -2.64 -5.13
CA GLU A 151 11.86 -1.85 -6.30
C GLU A 151 10.87 -0.71 -6.55
N LEU A 152 9.56 -1.01 -6.58
CA LEU A 152 8.52 -0.02 -6.86
C LEU A 152 8.57 1.17 -5.90
N TYR A 153 8.57 0.91 -4.59
CA TYR A 153 8.67 1.97 -3.58
C TYR A 153 10.03 2.68 -3.57
N SER A 154 11.09 2.02 -4.04
CA SER A 154 12.39 2.67 -4.22
C SER A 154 12.39 3.66 -5.37
N ILE A 155 11.84 3.27 -6.52
CA ILE A 155 11.71 4.14 -7.70
C ILE A 155 10.77 5.30 -7.39
N PHE A 156 9.64 5.03 -6.74
CA PHE A 156 8.72 6.06 -6.27
C PHE A 156 9.42 7.14 -5.43
N LYS A 157 10.23 6.72 -4.47
CA LYS A 157 10.99 7.64 -3.61
C LYS A 157 12.02 8.45 -4.40
N GLN A 158 12.65 7.86 -5.42
CA GLN A 158 13.59 8.57 -6.32
C GLN A 158 12.89 9.58 -7.22
N ALA A 159 11.63 9.33 -7.59
CA ALA A 159 10.79 10.23 -8.39
C ALA A 159 10.08 11.32 -7.54
N GLU A 160 10.63 11.65 -6.37
CA GLU A 160 10.10 12.66 -5.44
C GLU A 160 8.62 12.47 -5.08
N GLY A 161 8.15 11.22 -5.10
CA GLY A 161 6.80 10.88 -4.71
C GLY A 161 5.75 11.03 -5.83
N THR A 162 6.15 11.07 -7.09
CA THR A 162 5.22 11.11 -8.23
C THR A 162 5.41 9.92 -9.17
N CYS A 163 4.31 9.26 -9.55
CA CYS A 163 4.30 8.21 -10.57
C CYS A 163 3.31 8.55 -11.68
N THR A 164 3.71 9.46 -12.56
CA THR A 164 2.91 9.87 -13.72
C THR A 164 2.94 8.81 -14.82
N LYS A 165 1.94 8.83 -15.72
CA LYS A 165 1.87 7.94 -16.87
C LYS A 165 3.15 8.01 -17.71
N ASN A 166 3.53 6.89 -18.32
CA ASN A 166 4.74 6.73 -19.14
C ASN A 166 6.08 6.86 -18.39
N THR A 167 6.08 7.00 -17.07
CA THR A 167 7.32 6.97 -16.27
C THR A 167 7.79 5.55 -15.99
N ARG A 168 9.08 5.42 -15.64
CA ARG A 168 9.64 4.15 -15.13
C ARG A 168 8.84 3.60 -13.95
N CYS A 169 8.38 4.46 -13.03
CA CYS A 169 7.56 4.03 -11.90
C CYS A 169 6.24 3.41 -12.36
N PHE A 170 5.51 4.13 -13.22
CA PHE A 170 4.22 3.67 -13.74
C PHE A 170 4.35 2.36 -14.51
N ASN A 171 5.36 2.23 -15.38
CA ASN A 171 5.60 1.01 -16.15
C ASN A 171 5.92 -0.18 -15.23
N LYS A 172 6.72 0.04 -14.17
CA LYS A 172 7.00 -0.99 -13.17
C LYS A 172 5.75 -1.39 -12.40
N TYR A 173 4.94 -0.43 -11.95
CA TYR A 173 3.65 -0.69 -11.33
C TYR A 173 2.75 -1.55 -12.23
N MET A 174 2.59 -1.19 -13.51
CA MET A 174 1.75 -1.93 -14.45
C MET A 174 2.23 -3.36 -14.60
N ASN A 175 3.53 -3.56 -14.81
CA ASN A 175 4.13 -4.90 -14.93
C ASN A 175 3.89 -5.75 -13.69
N TYR A 176 4.01 -5.17 -12.50
CA TYR A 176 3.81 -5.89 -11.23
C TYR A 176 2.35 -6.15 -10.90
N SER A 177 1.42 -5.45 -11.55
CA SER A 177 -0.03 -5.59 -11.34
C SER A 177 -0.68 -6.62 -12.25
N VAL A 178 0.01 -7.13 -13.27
CA VAL A 178 -0.52 -8.14 -14.21
C VAL A 178 -1.07 -9.36 -13.47
N ASP A 179 -0.40 -9.79 -12.40
CA ASP A 179 -0.81 -10.96 -11.62
C ASP A 179 -2.07 -10.73 -10.76
N CYS A 180 -2.58 -9.50 -10.71
CA CYS A 180 -3.75 -9.15 -9.90
C CYS A 180 -5.08 -9.33 -10.61
N ASP A 181 -5.08 -9.51 -11.93
CA ASP A 181 -6.29 -9.48 -12.75
C ASP A 181 -7.23 -10.70 -12.55
N ASN A 182 -6.75 -11.77 -11.89
CA ASN A 182 -7.53 -13.00 -11.67
C ASN A 182 -7.58 -13.48 -10.20
N SER A 183 -6.94 -12.79 -9.26
CA SER A 183 -6.83 -13.25 -7.87
C SER A 183 -7.77 -12.45 -6.95
N ASN A 184 -8.60 -13.13 -6.17
CA ASN A 184 -9.38 -12.54 -5.09
C ASN A 184 -8.46 -11.81 -4.10
N ASN A 185 -8.26 -10.50 -4.29
CA ASN A 185 -7.72 -9.55 -3.32
C ASN A 185 -6.56 -10.08 -2.45
N SER A 186 -5.55 -10.70 -3.06
CA SER A 186 -4.36 -11.12 -2.32
C SER A 186 -3.71 -9.91 -1.63
N SER A 187 -3.06 -10.13 -0.49
CA SER A 187 -2.41 -9.06 0.28
C SER A 187 -1.37 -8.28 -0.56
N TYR A 188 -0.69 -8.94 -1.50
CA TYR A 188 0.18 -8.32 -2.49
C TYR A 188 -0.57 -7.32 -3.39
N CYS A 189 -1.70 -7.75 -3.97
CA CYS A 189 -2.54 -6.90 -4.82
C CYS A 189 -3.19 -5.75 -4.03
N GLN A 190 -3.52 -5.96 -2.75
CA GLN A 190 -4.00 -4.88 -1.88
C GLN A 190 -2.96 -3.76 -1.73
N ILE A 191 -1.67 -4.10 -1.62
CA ILE A 191 -0.59 -3.10 -1.54
C ILE A 191 -0.45 -2.35 -2.86
N LEU A 192 -0.49 -3.05 -4.00
CA LEU A 192 -0.42 -2.41 -5.32
C LEU A 192 -1.63 -1.50 -5.56
N ASN A 193 -2.84 -1.93 -5.21
CA ASN A 193 -4.04 -1.10 -5.31
C ASN A 193 -3.94 0.15 -4.43
N LYS A 194 -3.44 0.00 -3.19
CA LYS A 194 -3.17 1.15 -2.31
C LYS A 194 -2.11 2.08 -2.90
N PHE A 195 -1.06 1.53 -3.49
CA PHE A 195 -0.02 2.31 -4.18
C PHE A 195 -0.60 3.11 -5.34
N LYS A 196 -1.42 2.47 -6.21
CA LYS A 196 -2.11 3.14 -7.31
C LYS A 196 -2.94 4.32 -6.80
N PHE A 197 -3.79 4.07 -5.82
CA PHE A 197 -4.69 5.09 -5.28
C PHE A 197 -3.94 6.29 -4.71
N LEU A 198 -2.82 6.07 -4.03
CA LEU A 198 -2.07 7.15 -3.37
C LEU A 198 -1.12 7.91 -4.31
N TYR A 199 -0.55 7.25 -5.32
CA TYR A 199 0.66 7.76 -5.98
C TYR A 199 0.57 7.84 -7.50
N ILE A 200 -0.41 7.19 -8.13
CA ILE A 200 -0.59 7.24 -9.57
C ILE A 200 -1.62 8.33 -9.87
N LEU A 201 -1.13 9.45 -10.38
CA LEU A 201 -1.96 10.54 -10.85
C LEU A 201 -2.63 10.11 -12.17
N ASP A 202 -3.90 9.69 -12.10
CA ASP A 202 -4.74 9.69 -13.28
C ASP A 202 -5.02 11.16 -13.64
N THR A 203 -4.68 11.56 -14.86
CA THR A 203 -4.99 12.89 -15.42
C THR A 203 -6.49 13.15 -15.61
N VAL A 204 -7.36 12.45 -14.87
CA VAL A 204 -8.73 12.86 -14.62
C VAL A 204 -8.80 13.32 -13.16
N ILE A 205 -8.13 14.43 -12.88
CA ILE A 205 -8.65 15.33 -11.85
C ILE A 205 -9.88 15.96 -12.52
N GLU A 206 -11.04 15.32 -12.41
CA GLU A 206 -12.25 16.14 -12.22
C GLU A 206 -11.91 17.09 -11.06
N PRO A 207 -12.21 18.39 -11.16
CA PRO A 207 -11.88 19.34 -10.11
C PRO A 207 -12.59 18.90 -8.83
N ILE A 208 -11.86 18.19 -7.96
CA ILE A 208 -12.30 17.91 -6.61
C ILE A 208 -12.31 19.27 -5.92
N ASN A 209 -13.52 19.82 -5.82
CA ASN A 209 -13.83 20.85 -4.85
C ASN A 209 -13.26 20.39 -3.51
N LYS A 210 -12.23 21.11 -3.07
CA LYS A 210 -11.55 20.95 -1.81
C LYS A 210 -12.56 21.04 -0.67
N ASN A 211 -13.06 19.90 -0.22
CA ASN A 211 -13.65 19.76 1.10
C ASN A 211 -12.97 18.58 1.79
N ILE A 212 -12.19 19.00 2.78
CA ILE A 212 -11.45 18.22 3.77
C ILE A 212 -12.35 17.15 4.41
N SER A 213 -11.91 15.89 4.40
CA SER A 213 -11.94 15.05 5.61
C SER A 213 -11.01 13.85 5.45
N GLU A 214 -10.01 13.79 6.34
CA GLU A 214 -9.22 12.61 6.65
C GLU A 214 -10.12 11.43 7.02
N SER A 215 -9.76 10.22 6.60
CA SER A 215 -10.36 8.99 7.11
C SER A 215 -9.31 7.90 7.28
N THR A 216 -8.89 7.76 8.53
CA THR A 216 -8.42 6.54 9.18
C THR A 216 -9.51 5.47 9.12
N HIS A 217 -9.36 4.48 8.24
CA HIS A 217 -10.29 3.34 8.13
C HIS A 217 -9.79 2.12 8.89
N SER A 218 -10.42 1.84 10.04
CA SER A 218 -10.59 0.47 10.54
C SER A 218 -11.65 0.38 11.66
N SER A 219 -11.76 1.37 12.54
CA SER A 219 -12.79 1.39 13.60
C SER A 219 -14.15 1.94 13.14
N THR A 220 -14.17 2.69 12.03
CA THR A 220 -15.35 3.44 11.58
C THR A 220 -16.46 2.56 11.03
N LEU A 221 -16.21 1.37 10.47
CA LEU A 221 -17.28 0.59 9.83
C LEU A 221 -18.31 0.04 10.84
N ILE A 222 -17.87 -0.33 12.05
CA ILE A 222 -18.75 -0.84 13.11
C ILE A 222 -19.55 0.32 13.74
N HIS A 223 -18.90 1.45 14.00
CA HIS A 223 -19.57 2.64 14.52
C HIS A 223 -20.51 3.29 13.50
N ILE A 224 -20.18 3.28 12.21
CA ILE A 224 -21.04 3.78 11.14
C ILE A 224 -22.29 2.91 11.03
N ARG A 225 -22.18 1.58 11.06
CA ARG A 225 -23.36 0.69 11.05
C ARG A 225 -24.26 0.89 12.28
N ALA A 226 -23.67 1.06 13.47
CA ALA A 226 -24.43 1.35 14.69
C ALA A 226 -25.06 2.77 14.67
N ALA A 227 -24.36 3.76 14.13
CA ALA A 227 -24.86 5.12 13.95
C ALA A 227 -26.01 5.18 12.93
N PHE A 228 -25.90 4.45 11.82
CA PHE A 228 -26.99 4.33 10.85
C PHE A 228 -28.22 3.67 11.46
N LEU A 229 -28.06 2.58 12.23
CA LEU A 229 -29.18 1.92 12.90
C LEU A 229 -29.86 2.83 13.93
N THR A 230 -29.08 3.57 14.72
CA THR A 230 -29.63 4.52 15.72
C THR A 230 -30.32 5.71 15.06
N ILE A 231 -29.74 6.29 14.01
CA ILE A 231 -30.38 7.38 13.25
C ILE A 231 -31.69 6.90 12.62
N THR A 232 -31.68 5.73 11.99
CA THR A 232 -32.88 5.17 11.34
C THR A 232 -34.00 4.93 12.36
N PHE A 233 -33.66 4.38 13.54
CA PHE A 233 -34.63 4.15 14.61
C PHE A 233 -35.20 5.46 15.18
N MET A 234 -34.36 6.47 15.39
CA MET A 234 -34.81 7.78 15.87
C MET A 234 -35.69 8.50 14.84
N THR A 235 -35.35 8.44 13.55
CA THR A 235 -36.23 8.99 12.49
C THR A 235 -37.57 8.27 12.44
N PHE A 236 -37.60 6.96 12.69
CA PHE A 236 -38.84 6.20 12.73
C PHE A 236 -39.71 6.57 13.94
N LEU A 237 -39.10 6.75 15.11
CA LEU A 237 -39.79 7.22 16.33
C LEU A 237 -40.37 8.63 16.16
N ILE A 238 -39.63 9.56 15.56
CA ILE A 238 -40.10 10.92 15.31
C ILE A 238 -41.24 10.92 14.29
N SER A 239 -41.08 10.19 13.17
CA SER A 239 -42.10 10.10 12.12
C SER A 239 -43.40 9.48 12.64
N THR A 240 -43.32 8.39 13.40
CA THR A 240 -44.49 7.76 14.03
C THR A 240 -45.14 8.68 15.06
N SER A 241 -44.37 9.41 15.86
CA SER A 241 -44.90 10.39 16.81
C SER A 241 -45.62 11.54 16.09
N ILE A 242 -45.04 12.10 15.03
CA ILE A 242 -45.69 13.13 14.20
C ILE A 242 -46.94 12.58 13.54
N PHE A 243 -46.93 11.34 13.04
CA PHE A 243 -48.09 10.71 12.42
C PHE A 243 -49.23 10.49 13.41
N ILE A 244 -48.93 10.06 14.65
CA ILE A 244 -49.90 9.92 15.73
C ILE A 244 -50.43 11.31 16.12
N LEU A 245 -49.56 12.29 16.34
CA LEU A 245 -49.99 13.67 16.63
C LEU A 245 -50.85 14.23 15.48
N TYR A 246 -50.48 14.01 14.23
CA TYR A 246 -51.25 14.45 13.06
C TYR A 246 -52.59 13.73 12.93
N LYS A 247 -52.67 12.46 13.33
CA LYS A 247 -53.91 11.67 13.31
C LYS A 247 -54.85 12.05 14.46
N TYR A 248 -54.33 12.46 15.61
CA TYR A 248 -55.13 12.75 16.81
C TYR A 248 -55.27 14.25 17.14
N THR A 249 -54.56 15.14 16.47
CA THR A 249 -54.75 16.60 16.57
C THR A 249 -55.55 17.06 15.36
N SER A 250 -56.75 17.61 15.58
CA SER A 250 -57.63 18.12 14.52
C SER A 250 -57.06 19.38 13.87
N TYR A 251 -56.14 19.23 12.92
CA TYR A 251 -55.75 20.28 11.98
C TYR A 251 -55.82 19.75 10.54
N ARG A 252 -57.05 19.67 10.02
CA ARG A 252 -57.39 19.08 8.72
C ARG A 252 -57.51 20.11 7.58
N SER A 253 -56.61 21.08 7.41
CA SER A 253 -56.89 22.10 6.37
C SER A 253 -55.75 22.92 5.74
N TYR A 254 -54.46 22.53 5.78
CA TYR A 254 -53.42 23.42 5.18
C TYR A 254 -52.29 22.79 4.34
N SER A 255 -52.53 21.66 3.67
CA SER A 255 -51.47 20.98 2.89
C SER A 255 -51.63 20.82 1.36
N PRO A 256 -52.58 21.46 0.64
CA PRO A 256 -52.55 21.44 -0.85
C PRO A 256 -51.60 22.44 -1.56
N PRO A 257 -51.41 23.71 -1.14
CA PRO A 257 -50.76 24.72 -2.01
C PRO A 257 -49.24 24.58 -2.16
N VAL A 258 -48.54 24.04 -1.16
CA VAL A 258 -47.07 24.02 -1.11
C VAL A 258 -46.48 22.99 -2.08
N LEU A 259 -47.12 21.83 -2.24
CA LEU A 259 -46.67 20.77 -3.14
C LEU A 259 -46.74 21.19 -4.62
N VAL A 260 -47.71 22.04 -4.99
CA VAL A 260 -47.84 22.59 -6.35
C VAL A 260 -46.69 23.54 -6.69
N LYS A 261 -46.19 24.31 -5.71
CA LYS A 261 -45.04 25.22 -5.92
C LYS A 261 -43.72 24.46 -6.07
N ILE A 262 -43.51 23.40 -5.31
CA ILE A 262 -42.29 22.57 -5.40
C ILE A 262 -42.23 21.85 -6.75
N LYS A 263 -43.35 21.32 -7.25
CA LYS A 263 -43.41 20.67 -8.58
C LYS A 263 -43.06 21.63 -9.72
N ARG A 264 -43.43 22.91 -9.62
CA ARG A 264 -43.05 23.95 -10.61
C ARG A 264 -41.57 24.31 -10.58
N LEU A 265 -40.91 24.21 -9.43
CA LEU A 265 -39.48 24.49 -9.29
C LEU A 265 -38.60 23.37 -9.86
N PHE A 266 -39.03 22.10 -9.74
CA PHE A 266 -38.31 20.97 -10.34
C PHE A 266 -38.39 20.98 -11.88
N ASN A 267 -39.58 21.23 -12.45
CA ASN A 267 -39.73 21.29 -13.91
C ASN A 267 -38.92 22.42 -14.57
N LYS A 268 -38.66 23.52 -13.85
CA LYS A 268 -37.85 24.64 -14.37
C LYS A 268 -36.34 24.32 -14.43
N LYS A 269 -35.86 23.39 -13.58
CA LYS A 269 -34.45 22.98 -13.56
C LYS A 269 -34.09 21.97 -14.66
N ASP A 270 -35.03 21.11 -15.03
CA ASP A 270 -34.81 20.12 -16.11
C ASP A 270 -34.63 20.77 -17.49
N GLU A 271 -35.35 21.87 -17.75
CA GLU A 271 -35.23 22.63 -19.01
C GLU A 271 -33.86 23.32 -19.12
N GLU A 272 -33.37 23.91 -18.03
CA GLU A 272 -32.07 24.59 -17.96
C GLU A 272 -30.89 23.59 -18.07
N TYR A 273 -31.02 22.41 -17.46
CA TYR A 273 -30.05 21.31 -17.57
C TYR A 273 -29.97 20.74 -19.00
N SER A 274 -31.11 20.60 -19.67
CA SER A 274 -31.18 20.11 -21.06
C SER A 274 -30.52 21.09 -22.03
N THR A 275 -30.74 22.40 -21.83
CA THR A 275 -30.16 23.47 -22.66
C THR A 275 -28.63 23.54 -22.52
N LEU A 276 -28.13 23.30 -21.31
CA LEU A 276 -26.69 23.27 -21.01
C LEU A 276 -26.03 22.01 -21.63
N LEU A 277 -26.67 20.84 -21.54
CA LEU A 277 -26.18 19.60 -22.14
C LEU A 277 -26.06 19.68 -23.67
N ASP A 278 -27.02 20.32 -24.35
CA ASP A 278 -26.98 20.53 -25.80
C ASP A 278 -25.86 21.48 -26.23
N SER A 279 -25.54 22.50 -25.42
CA SER A 279 -24.43 23.42 -25.69
C SER A 279 -23.06 22.73 -25.65
N PHE A 280 -22.86 21.78 -24.74
CA PHE A 280 -21.64 20.96 -24.67
C PHE A 280 -21.55 19.98 -25.83
N LYS A 281 -22.69 19.43 -26.28
CA LYS A 281 -22.74 18.50 -27.42
C LYS A 281 -22.40 19.19 -28.75
N CYS A 282 -22.84 20.44 -28.94
CA CYS A 282 -22.45 21.25 -30.10
C CYS A 282 -20.96 21.59 -30.10
N ALA A 283 -20.39 22.00 -28.96
CA ALA A 283 -18.96 22.33 -28.87
C ALA A 283 -18.04 21.12 -29.12
N TYR A 284 -18.45 19.94 -28.67
CA TYR A 284 -17.73 18.67 -28.88
C TYR A 284 -17.67 18.27 -30.36
N ASN A 285 -18.78 18.37 -31.08
CA ASN A 285 -18.83 17.98 -32.49
C ASN A 285 -18.02 18.92 -33.40
N THR A 286 -17.93 20.22 -33.08
CA THR A 286 -17.10 21.18 -33.84
C THR A 286 -15.60 20.99 -33.60
N SER A 287 -15.20 20.47 -32.43
CA SER A 287 -13.81 20.12 -32.13
C SER A 287 -13.34 18.90 -32.92
N ILE A 288 -14.20 17.89 -33.07
CA ILE A 288 -13.88 16.64 -33.76
C ILE A 288 -13.79 16.85 -35.28
N ASP A 289 -14.66 17.66 -35.86
CA ASP A 289 -14.66 17.93 -37.32
C ASP A 289 -13.43 18.74 -37.77
N ASN A 290 -12.85 19.54 -36.88
CA ASN A 290 -11.61 20.27 -37.16
C ASN A 290 -10.35 19.39 -37.07
N ASP A 291 -10.32 18.40 -36.19
CA ASP A 291 -9.17 17.49 -36.07
C ASP A 291 -9.03 16.58 -37.31
N TYR A 292 -10.16 16.12 -37.88
CA TYR A 292 -10.14 15.32 -39.11
C TYR A 292 -9.83 16.13 -40.39
N ARG A 293 -9.94 17.46 -40.35
CA ARG A 293 -9.59 18.33 -41.50
C ARG A 293 -8.09 18.63 -41.62
N ILE A 294 -7.30 18.47 -40.56
CA ILE A 294 -5.87 18.79 -40.58
C ILE A 294 -5.03 17.63 -41.14
N GLU A 295 -5.55 16.39 -41.12
CA GLU A 295 -4.79 15.21 -41.56
C GLU A 295 -4.83 14.97 -43.08
N TYR A 296 -5.75 15.59 -43.83
CA TYR A 296 -5.88 15.38 -45.28
C TYR A 296 -5.20 16.43 -46.18
N SER A 297 -4.58 17.48 -45.62
CA SER A 297 -3.94 18.54 -46.42
C SER A 297 -2.40 18.46 -46.52
N SER A 298 -1.76 17.40 -46.03
CA SER A 298 -0.29 17.24 -46.09
C SER A 298 0.23 16.27 -47.16
N VAL A 299 -0.65 15.67 -47.97
CA VAL A 299 -0.27 14.79 -49.11
C VAL A 299 -0.70 15.41 -50.44
N ASN A 300 -0.14 16.57 -50.78
CA ASN A 300 0.06 17.02 -52.16
C ASN A 300 0.86 18.34 -52.17
N ASN A 301 2.19 18.22 -52.17
CA ASN A 301 3.10 19.19 -52.80
C ASN A 301 4.55 18.69 -52.68
N ARG A 302 4.94 17.80 -53.59
CA ARG A 302 6.20 17.87 -54.35
C ARG A 302 6.28 16.73 -55.37
#